data_AF-A0A8J7MYM0-F1
#
_entry.id   AF-A0A8J7MYM0-F1
#
_cell.length_a   1.000
_cell.length_b   1.000
_cell.length_c   1.000
_cell.angle_alpha   90.00
_cell.angle_beta   90.00
_cell.angle_gamma   90.00
#
_symmetry.space_group_name_H-M   'P 1'
#
loop_
_entity.id
_entity.type
_entity.pdbx_description
1 polymer ?
#
loop_
_entity_poly.entity_id
_entity_poly.type
_entity_poly.pdbx_seq_one_letter_code
_entity_poly.pdbx_strand_id
1 'polypeptide(L)'
;VVSTAPYARHIKGFAGTTPLYLYINTQGHISQIAAAENAETPDFFKRAFEGTTPQWTGKSVADASHANVDAVSGATYSSKAIIANVQKTLAARSRAESAAAPIPAIGWTRTIIVALVLLTGILITFKWRGHKWLRMVQLLLNVGILGFWCGQFLSLSLLRGWVANGLDPVASLPTLLVLGVAVIMPFIKRPHHYCSWVCPYGSLQELAGQLPFPKVHCSPRVYKTMSRIRITVFAIIMLLLWTAFWDIQVLNYEPFSAFMVNSAAPIVMVLACVFVVASCFVPNVWCKCLCPMGQLLNLSEK
;
A
#
# COMPACT_ATOMS: atom_id res chain seq x y z
N VAL A 1 10.00 6.77 21.38
CA VAL A 1 11.01 6.67 22.46
C VAL A 1 11.68 5.30 22.39
N VAL A 2 12.99 5.21 22.56
CA VAL A 2 13.78 3.96 22.50
C VAL A 2 14.57 3.81 23.79
N SER A 3 14.46 2.66 24.46
CA SER A 3 15.28 2.35 25.64
C SER A 3 16.61 1.70 25.23
N THR A 4 17.71 2.14 25.84
CA THR A 4 19.04 1.52 25.62
C THR A 4 19.27 0.28 26.50
N ALA A 5 18.46 0.08 27.55
CA ALA A 5 18.58 -1.03 28.49
C ALA A 5 18.66 -2.43 27.83
N PRO A 6 17.83 -2.80 26.84
CA PRO A 6 17.91 -4.12 26.21
C PRO A 6 19.18 -4.33 25.36
N TYR A 7 19.77 -3.26 24.82
CA TYR A 7 20.90 -3.34 23.89
C TYR A 7 22.26 -3.24 24.58
N ALA A 8 22.28 -2.82 25.85
CA ALA A 8 23.50 -2.42 26.54
C ALA A 8 23.61 -2.94 27.98
N ARG A 9 22.97 -4.08 28.30
CA ARG A 9 22.97 -4.68 29.66
C ARG A 9 24.37 -4.93 30.25
N HIS A 10 25.38 -5.09 29.40
CA HIS A 10 26.76 -5.38 29.82
C HIS A 10 27.64 -4.13 29.91
N ILE A 11 27.14 -2.96 29.52
CA ILE A 11 27.89 -1.71 29.59
C ILE A 11 27.74 -1.14 31.00
N LYS A 12 28.87 -1.04 31.69
CA LYS A 12 28.97 -0.48 33.03
C LYS A 12 29.74 0.83 32.99
N GLY A 13 29.21 1.83 33.69
CA GLY A 13 29.93 3.03 34.04
C GLY A 13 30.79 2.82 35.29
N PHE A 14 30.92 3.84 36.12
CA PHE A 14 31.78 3.82 37.30
C PHE A 14 31.22 2.89 38.40
N ALA A 15 29.94 3.02 38.76
CA ALA A 15 29.30 2.23 39.82
C ALA A 15 28.23 1.23 39.33
N GLY A 16 27.79 1.30 38.07
CA GLY A 16 26.87 0.30 37.51
C GLY A 16 26.37 0.60 36.10
N THR A 17 25.25 -0.01 35.71
CA THR A 17 24.66 0.21 34.37
C THR A 17 24.00 1.57 34.26
N THR A 18 24.09 2.19 33.08
CA THR A 18 23.61 3.56 32.81
C THR A 18 22.57 3.62 31.69
N PRO A 19 21.41 2.97 31.84
CA PRO A 19 20.37 2.98 30.82
C PRO A 19 19.86 4.40 30.53
N LEU A 20 19.45 4.63 29.28
CA LEU A 20 19.02 5.91 28.74
C LEU A 20 17.74 5.71 27.90
N TYR A 21 16.98 6.79 27.74
CA TYR A 21 15.87 6.89 26.81
C TYR A 21 16.23 7.87 25.68
N LEU A 22 16.12 7.40 24.44
CA LEU A 22 16.33 8.19 23.23
C LEU A 22 14.97 8.57 22.65
N TYR A 23 14.72 9.87 22.52
CA TYR A 23 13.55 10.40 21.83
C TYR A 23 13.96 10.69 20.38
N ILE A 24 13.28 10.03 19.44
CA ILE A 24 13.53 10.15 18.00
C ILE A 24 12.25 10.68 17.37
N ASN A 25 12.36 11.74 16.58
CA ASN A 25 11.22 12.34 15.89
C ASN A 25 10.80 11.50 14.65
N THR A 26 9.69 11.87 14.02
CA THR A 26 9.18 11.21 12.81
C THR A 26 10.13 11.32 11.60
N GLN A 27 11.08 12.25 11.64
CA GLN A 27 12.10 12.46 10.60
C GLN A 27 13.38 11.63 10.86
N GLY A 28 13.45 10.85 11.95
CA GLY A 28 14.62 10.02 12.27
C GLY A 28 15.77 10.75 12.95
N HIS A 29 15.54 11.92 13.54
CA HIS A 29 16.51 12.70 14.32
C HIS A 29 16.31 12.53 15.83
N ILE A 30 17.42 12.53 16.58
CA ILE A 30 17.39 12.49 18.05
C ILE A 30 16.95 13.85 18.58
N SER A 31 15.74 13.92 19.15
CA SER A 31 15.18 15.15 19.71
C SER A 31 15.63 15.39 21.15
N GLN A 32 15.77 14.32 21.94
CA GLN A 32 16.16 14.40 23.34
C GLN A 32 16.75 13.06 23.82
N ILE A 33 17.64 13.12 24.80
CA ILE A 33 18.11 11.97 25.56
C ILE A 33 17.71 12.21 27.03
N ALA A 34 17.15 11.20 27.69
CA ALA A 34 16.84 11.24 29.11
C ALA A 34 17.56 10.09 29.83
N ALA A 35 18.03 10.34 31.05
CA ALA A 35 18.59 9.29 31.89
C ALA A 35 17.47 8.39 32.43
N ALA A 36 17.70 7.08 32.44
CA ALA A 36 16.89 6.16 33.23
C ALA A 36 17.54 5.94 34.61
N GLU A 37 16.87 5.18 35.47
CA GLU A 37 17.44 4.77 36.76
C GLU A 37 18.79 4.07 36.55
N ASN A 38 19.82 4.60 37.21
CA ASN A 38 21.18 4.14 37.09
C ASN A 38 21.84 4.11 38.48
N ALA A 39 22.86 3.27 38.62
CA ALA A 39 23.56 3.07 39.89
C ALA A 39 24.81 3.95 40.02
N GLU A 40 24.91 5.05 39.26
CA GLU A 40 26.07 5.94 39.28
C GLU A 40 26.03 6.95 40.43
N THR A 41 27.21 7.45 40.81
CA THR A 41 27.30 8.60 41.71
C THR A 41 26.69 9.84 41.03
N PRO A 42 25.70 10.53 41.66
CA PRO A 42 24.90 11.58 41.02
C PRO A 42 25.71 12.68 40.33
N ASP A 43 26.74 13.20 40.99
CA ASP A 43 27.54 14.32 40.48
C ASP A 43 28.39 13.94 39.26
N PHE A 44 28.94 12.72 39.26
CA PHE A 44 29.75 12.22 38.15
C PHE A 44 28.88 11.89 36.93
N PHE A 45 27.72 11.28 37.17
CA PHE A 45 26.77 10.98 36.10
C PHE A 45 26.20 12.26 35.47
N LYS A 46 25.77 13.23 36.30
CA LYS A 46 25.24 14.51 35.81
C LYS A 46 26.26 15.21 34.91
N ARG A 47 27.52 15.31 35.34
CA ARG A 47 28.62 15.90 34.56
C ARG A 47 28.83 15.15 33.23
N ALA A 48 28.84 13.83 33.24
CA ALA A 48 28.97 13.02 32.02
C ALA A 48 27.76 13.21 31.08
N PHE A 49 26.56 13.21 31.62
CA PHE A 49 25.30 13.31 30.87
C PHE A 49 25.15 14.67 30.19
N GLU A 50 25.33 15.76 30.94
CA GLU A 50 25.21 17.13 30.44
C GLU A 50 26.29 17.47 29.40
N GLY A 51 27.50 16.91 29.52
CA GLY A 51 28.57 17.16 28.56
C GLY A 51 28.53 16.29 27.30
N THR A 52 27.94 15.09 27.35
CA THR A 52 27.89 14.18 26.19
C THR A 52 26.58 14.26 25.39
N THR A 53 25.43 14.38 26.07
CA THR A 53 24.11 14.30 25.41
C THR A 53 23.83 15.39 24.36
N PRO A 54 24.25 16.65 24.51
CA PRO A 54 24.00 17.68 23.50
C PRO A 54 24.66 17.38 22.15
N GLN A 55 25.73 16.58 22.15
CA GLN A 55 26.47 16.23 20.93
C GLN A 55 25.70 15.29 20.00
N TRP A 56 24.62 14.66 20.46
CA TRP A 56 23.71 13.83 19.66
C TRP A 56 22.40 14.51 19.29
N THR A 57 22.00 15.57 20.00
CA THR A 57 20.75 16.27 19.73
C THR A 57 20.76 16.85 18.31
N GLY A 58 19.71 16.57 17.55
CA GLY A 58 19.55 17.02 16.15
C GLY A 58 20.25 16.12 15.11
N LYS A 59 21.12 15.19 15.50
CA LYS A 59 21.75 14.25 14.55
C LYS A 59 20.74 13.18 14.11
N SER A 60 20.86 12.75 12.85
CA SER A 60 20.13 11.59 12.35
C SER A 60 20.60 10.32 13.08
N VAL A 61 19.74 9.30 13.17
CA VAL A 61 20.11 8.00 13.78
C VAL A 61 21.35 7.38 13.12
N ALA A 62 21.49 7.54 11.80
CA ALA A 62 22.62 7.02 11.02
C ALA A 62 23.94 7.77 11.32
N ASP A 63 23.89 9.09 11.44
CA ASP A 63 25.09 9.89 11.75
C ASP A 63 25.47 9.75 13.24
N ALA A 64 24.47 9.65 14.11
CA ALA A 64 24.66 9.53 15.55
C ALA A 64 25.32 8.21 15.97
N SER A 65 25.15 7.12 15.20
CA SER A 65 25.80 5.82 15.50
C SER A 65 27.31 5.85 15.27
N HIS A 66 27.78 6.73 14.39
CA HIS A 66 29.20 6.90 14.05
C HIS A 66 29.81 8.20 14.57
N ALA A 67 29.00 9.03 15.25
CA ALA A 67 29.47 10.28 15.82
C ALA A 67 30.57 10.02 16.85
N ASN A 68 31.72 10.67 16.64
CA ASN A 68 32.76 10.73 17.64
C ASN A 68 32.31 11.75 18.71
N VAL A 69 32.04 11.26 19.91
CA VAL A 69 31.56 12.07 21.04
C VAL A 69 32.63 12.10 22.11
N ASP A 70 33.00 13.30 22.51
CA ASP A 70 34.09 13.48 23.47
C ASP A 70 33.62 13.15 24.89
N ALA A 71 34.46 12.40 25.61
CA ALA A 71 34.24 12.12 27.02
C ALA A 71 34.58 13.34 27.89
N VAL A 72 33.86 13.50 29.00
CA VAL A 72 34.04 14.64 29.90
C VAL A 72 35.14 14.34 30.91
N SER A 73 36.10 15.28 31.05
CA SER A 73 37.16 15.20 32.05
C SER A 73 36.59 15.08 33.46
N GLY A 74 37.12 14.14 34.25
CA GLY A 74 36.64 13.86 35.61
C GLY A 74 35.33 13.07 35.67
N ALA A 75 34.80 12.58 34.55
CA ALA A 75 33.66 11.65 34.50
C ALA A 75 33.81 10.60 33.37
N THR A 76 35.05 10.21 33.07
CA THR A 76 35.40 9.43 31.87
C THR A 76 34.73 8.06 31.80
N TYR A 77 34.62 7.34 32.92
CA TYR A 77 33.97 6.02 32.96
C TYR A 77 32.48 6.12 32.62
N SER A 78 31.76 7.04 33.26
CA SER A 78 30.35 7.29 33.01
C SER A 78 30.11 7.84 31.59
N SER A 79 30.98 8.73 31.09
CA SER A 79 30.91 9.24 29.71
C SER A 79 31.08 8.11 28.69
N LYS A 80 32.07 7.23 28.86
CA LYS A 80 32.28 6.08 27.97
C LYS A 80 31.09 5.13 27.99
N ALA A 81 30.48 4.91 29.15
CA ALA A 81 29.28 4.08 29.26
C ALA A 81 28.08 4.70 28.54
N ILE A 82 27.84 6.00 28.69
CA ILE A 82 26.78 6.74 27.97
C ILE A 82 27.00 6.65 26.44
N ILE A 83 28.22 6.93 25.97
CA ILE A 83 28.59 6.86 24.55
C ILE A 83 28.34 5.45 24.00
N ALA A 84 28.82 4.41 24.69
CA ALA A 84 28.65 3.04 24.26
C ALA A 84 27.17 2.60 24.25
N ASN A 85 26.36 3.07 25.21
CA ASN A 85 24.92 2.77 25.27
C ASN A 85 24.17 3.36 24.08
N VAL A 86 24.44 4.62 23.75
CA VAL A 86 23.84 5.30 22.61
C VAL A 86 24.28 4.62 21.31
N GLN A 87 25.59 4.46 21.09
CA GLN A 87 26.13 3.88 19.86
C GLN A 87 25.64 2.44 19.62
N LYS A 88 25.65 1.56 20.64
CA LYS A 88 25.14 0.18 20.48
C LYS A 88 23.65 0.13 20.19
N THR A 89 22.85 1.00 20.82
CA THR A 89 21.41 1.06 20.60
C THR A 89 21.10 1.54 19.19
N LEU A 90 21.77 2.60 18.73
CA LEU A 90 21.61 3.12 17.38
C LEU A 90 22.10 2.11 16.33
N ALA A 91 23.21 1.40 16.58
CA ALA A 91 23.70 0.35 15.68
C ALA A 91 22.78 -0.88 15.62
N ALA A 92 22.19 -1.29 16.75
CA ALA A 92 21.20 -2.37 16.77
C ALA A 92 19.93 -1.96 16.01
N ARG A 93 19.52 -0.69 16.14
CA ARG A 93 18.37 -0.12 15.43
C ARG A 93 18.63 0.03 13.94
N SER A 94 19.78 0.54 13.52
CA SER A 94 20.13 0.67 12.10
C SER A 94 20.21 -0.70 11.42
N ARG A 95 20.72 -1.72 12.12
CA ARG A 95 20.66 -3.11 11.65
C ARG A 95 19.22 -3.63 11.57
N ALA A 96 18.36 -3.33 12.55
CA ALA A 96 16.96 -3.75 12.51
C ALA A 96 16.17 -3.06 11.39
N GLU A 97 16.41 -1.77 11.16
CA GLU A 97 15.83 -1.00 10.04
C GLU A 97 16.39 -1.49 8.69
N SER A 98 17.67 -1.81 8.60
CA SER A 98 18.29 -2.37 7.38
C SER A 98 17.90 -3.84 7.13
N ALA A 99 17.62 -4.62 8.18
CA ALA A 99 17.17 -6.00 8.10
C ALA A 99 15.67 -6.13 7.86
N ALA A 100 14.89 -5.08 8.16
CA ALA A 100 13.50 -4.95 7.72
C ALA A 100 13.49 -4.63 6.22
N ALA A 101 13.80 -5.65 5.40
CA ALA A 101 13.63 -5.56 3.96
C ALA A 101 12.20 -5.08 3.68
N PRO A 102 12.01 -4.10 2.77
CA PRO A 102 10.69 -3.59 2.49
C PRO A 102 9.90 -4.71 1.77
N ILE A 103 8.89 -5.24 2.46
CA ILE A 103 8.07 -6.34 1.99
C ILE A 103 6.75 -5.75 1.47
N PRO A 104 6.31 -6.11 0.25
CA PRO A 104 5.01 -5.67 -0.26
C PRO A 104 3.88 -6.17 0.65
N ALA A 105 2.76 -5.46 0.69
CA ALA A 105 1.66 -5.74 1.63
C ALA A 105 1.13 -7.20 1.56
N ILE A 106 1.24 -7.84 0.40
CA ILE A 106 0.82 -9.23 0.16
C ILE A 106 1.98 -10.25 0.17
N GLY A 107 3.21 -9.80 0.41
CA GLY A 107 4.43 -10.61 0.34
C GLY A 107 4.97 -10.81 -1.08
N TRP A 108 6.29 -11.04 -1.19
CA TRP A 108 7.00 -11.14 -2.47
C TRP A 108 6.47 -12.24 -3.39
N THR A 109 6.11 -13.39 -2.83
CA THR A 109 5.57 -14.52 -3.58
C THR A 109 4.29 -14.14 -4.33
N ARG A 110 3.33 -13.51 -3.65
CA ARG A 110 2.07 -13.08 -4.28
C ARG A 110 2.31 -11.95 -5.29
N THR A 111 3.22 -11.01 -5.01
CA THR A 111 3.57 -9.94 -5.96
C THR A 111 4.15 -10.50 -7.26
N ILE A 112 5.04 -11.49 -7.19
CA ILE A 112 5.61 -12.15 -8.38
C ILE A 112 4.49 -12.83 -9.18
N ILE A 113 3.56 -13.51 -8.50
CA ILE A 113 2.41 -14.15 -9.16
C ILE A 113 1.52 -13.12 -9.85
N VAL A 114 1.22 -11.99 -9.20
CA VAL A 114 0.48 -10.87 -9.81
C VAL A 114 1.18 -10.40 -11.08
N ALA A 115 2.50 -10.18 -11.02
CA ALA A 115 3.28 -9.78 -12.18
C ALA A 115 3.20 -10.82 -13.33
N LEU A 116 3.27 -12.11 -13.03
CA LEU A 116 3.14 -13.18 -14.02
C LEU A 116 1.74 -13.20 -14.67
N VAL A 117 0.68 -13.01 -13.90
CA VAL A 117 -0.70 -12.93 -14.44
C VAL A 117 -0.88 -11.69 -15.34
N LEU A 118 -0.25 -10.56 -14.99
CA LEU A 118 -0.25 -9.37 -15.85
C LEU A 118 0.54 -9.60 -17.14
N LEU A 119 1.73 -10.19 -17.05
CA LEU A 119 2.57 -10.50 -18.21
C LEU A 119 1.90 -11.47 -19.18
N THR A 120 1.23 -12.50 -18.67
CA THR A 120 0.46 -13.44 -19.49
C THR A 120 -0.69 -12.74 -20.22
N GLY A 121 -1.45 -11.85 -19.55
CA GLY A 121 -2.50 -11.05 -20.18
C GLY A 121 -1.99 -10.13 -21.29
N ILE A 122 -0.84 -9.50 -21.08
CA ILE A 122 -0.14 -8.69 -22.09
C ILE A 122 0.29 -9.57 -23.26
N LEU A 123 0.98 -10.68 -23.01
CA LEU A 123 1.51 -11.57 -24.05
C LEU A 123 0.40 -12.16 -24.93
N ILE A 124 -0.72 -12.59 -24.33
CA ILE A 124 -1.89 -13.08 -25.09
C ILE A 124 -2.44 -11.97 -26.00
N THR A 125 -2.48 -10.73 -25.50
CA THR A 125 -3.00 -9.58 -26.26
C THR A 125 -2.11 -9.22 -27.46
N PHE A 126 -0.79 -9.41 -27.35
CA PHE A 126 0.17 -9.14 -28.42
C PHE A 126 0.29 -10.29 -29.42
N LYS A 127 0.43 -11.54 -28.95
CA LYS A 127 0.82 -12.67 -29.80
C LYS A 127 -0.32 -13.64 -30.14
N TRP A 128 -1.31 -13.81 -29.26
CA TRP A 128 -2.29 -14.91 -29.35
C TRP A 128 -3.75 -14.47 -29.22
N ARG A 129 -4.07 -13.29 -29.76
CA ARG A 129 -5.38 -12.63 -29.65
C ARG A 129 -6.57 -13.48 -30.16
N GLY A 130 -6.34 -14.52 -30.97
CA GLY A 130 -7.38 -15.39 -31.54
C GLY A 130 -7.73 -16.65 -30.73
N HIS A 131 -6.91 -17.04 -29.75
CA HIS A 131 -7.12 -18.32 -29.04
C HIS A 131 -8.11 -18.15 -27.88
N LYS A 132 -9.37 -18.57 -28.11
CA LYS A 132 -10.45 -18.52 -27.11
C LYS A 132 -10.12 -19.21 -25.79
N TRP A 133 -9.36 -20.31 -25.85
CA TRP A 133 -8.93 -21.03 -24.64
C TRP A 133 -7.96 -20.18 -23.78
N LEU A 134 -6.97 -19.51 -24.39
CA LEU A 134 -6.06 -18.61 -23.64
C LEU A 134 -6.81 -17.44 -23.03
N ARG A 135 -7.82 -16.90 -23.73
CA ARG A 135 -8.72 -15.89 -23.18
C ARG A 135 -9.47 -16.41 -21.95
N MET A 136 -10.03 -17.61 -22.02
CA MET A 136 -10.72 -18.24 -20.88
C MET A 136 -9.79 -18.43 -19.69
N VAL A 137 -8.58 -18.95 -19.91
CA VAL A 137 -7.56 -19.13 -18.87
C VAL A 137 -7.24 -17.79 -18.20
N GLN A 138 -7.01 -16.73 -18.98
CA GLN A 138 -6.74 -15.40 -18.41
C GLN A 138 -7.91 -14.89 -17.55
N LEU A 139 -9.16 -15.06 -17.99
CA LEU A 139 -10.33 -14.65 -17.21
C LEU A 139 -10.38 -15.37 -15.86
N LEU A 140 -10.13 -16.68 -15.85
CA LEU A 140 -10.09 -17.50 -14.63
C LEU A 140 -8.93 -17.09 -13.71
N LEU A 141 -7.75 -16.80 -14.27
CA LEU A 141 -6.59 -16.31 -13.50
C LEU A 141 -6.88 -14.94 -12.87
N ASN A 142 -7.52 -14.03 -13.59
CA ASN A 142 -7.89 -12.72 -13.06
C ASN A 142 -8.88 -12.84 -11.90
N VAL A 143 -9.88 -13.71 -12.01
CA VAL A 143 -10.88 -13.89 -10.94
C VAL A 143 -10.30 -14.62 -9.74
N GLY A 144 -9.64 -15.76 -9.96
CA GLY A 144 -9.13 -16.62 -8.89
C GLY A 144 -7.89 -16.03 -8.21
N ILE A 145 -6.88 -15.65 -9.00
CA ILE A 145 -5.58 -15.22 -8.48
C ILE A 145 -5.58 -13.73 -8.16
N LEU A 146 -5.85 -12.86 -9.15
CA LEU A 146 -5.81 -11.40 -8.91
C LEU A 146 -6.93 -10.97 -7.96
N GLY A 147 -8.15 -11.49 -8.16
CA GLY A 147 -9.32 -11.21 -7.34
C GLY A 147 -9.28 -11.91 -5.98
N PHE A 148 -9.74 -13.15 -5.89
CA PHE A 148 -9.99 -13.83 -4.61
C PHE A 148 -8.73 -14.09 -3.78
N TRP A 149 -7.60 -14.42 -4.40
CA TRP A 149 -6.40 -14.77 -3.64
C TRP A 149 -5.53 -13.56 -3.27
N CYS A 150 -5.30 -12.64 -4.21
CA CYS A 150 -4.42 -11.48 -3.98
C CYS A 150 -5.16 -10.18 -3.64
N GLY A 151 -6.47 -10.09 -3.89
CA GLY A 151 -7.26 -8.88 -3.64
C GLY A 151 -6.78 -7.65 -4.42
N GLN A 152 -6.20 -7.85 -5.61
CA GLN A 152 -5.60 -6.78 -6.41
C GLN A 152 -6.57 -6.24 -7.45
N PHE A 153 -7.02 -5.01 -7.24
CA PHE A 153 -7.87 -4.25 -8.16
C PHE A 153 -7.63 -2.76 -7.99
N LEU A 154 -7.90 -1.99 -9.04
CA LEU A 154 -7.92 -0.53 -8.99
C LEU A 154 -9.30 -0.05 -8.58
N SER A 155 -9.36 0.78 -7.54
CA SER A 155 -10.57 1.36 -6.98
C SER A 155 -10.35 2.86 -6.73
N LEU A 156 -11.43 3.68 -6.78
CA LEU A 156 -11.29 5.11 -6.53
C LEU A 156 -10.93 5.37 -5.06
N SER A 157 -11.43 4.52 -4.17
CA SER A 157 -11.12 4.51 -2.74
C SER A 157 -9.62 4.36 -2.48
N LEU A 158 -8.95 3.48 -3.21
CA LEU A 158 -7.50 3.28 -3.14
C LEU A 158 -6.73 4.51 -3.61
N LEU A 159 -7.06 5.04 -4.80
CA LEU A 159 -6.38 6.21 -5.36
C LEU A 159 -6.52 7.43 -4.45
N ARG A 160 -7.72 7.66 -3.91
CA ARG A 160 -7.95 8.71 -2.91
C ARG A 160 -7.11 8.50 -1.66
N GLY A 161 -7.02 7.24 -1.19
CA GLY A 161 -6.20 6.87 -0.03
C GLY A 161 -4.73 7.23 -0.20
N TRP A 162 -4.17 7.01 -1.39
CA TRP A 162 -2.80 7.40 -1.73
C TRP A 162 -2.62 8.92 -1.80
N VAL A 163 -3.60 9.66 -2.33
CA VAL A 163 -3.56 11.13 -2.35
C VAL A 163 -3.62 11.71 -0.93
N ALA A 164 -4.43 11.13 -0.05
CA ALA A 164 -4.64 11.64 1.31
C ALA A 164 -3.51 11.28 2.28
N ASN A 165 -2.98 10.04 2.21
CA ASN A 165 -2.04 9.51 3.20
C ASN A 165 -0.62 9.32 2.67
N GLY A 166 -0.39 9.63 1.40
CA GLY A 166 0.86 9.32 0.69
C GLY A 166 0.91 7.88 0.16
N LEU A 167 1.86 7.64 -0.73
CA LEU A 167 2.11 6.35 -1.37
C LEU A 167 3.41 5.76 -0.82
N ASP A 168 3.33 4.60 -0.16
CA ASP A 168 4.49 3.74 0.04
C ASP A 168 4.69 2.86 -1.21
N PRO A 169 5.77 3.07 -2.00
CA PRO A 169 5.98 2.38 -3.26
C PRO A 169 6.20 0.88 -3.11
N VAL A 170 6.79 0.43 -2.00
CA VAL A 170 7.12 -0.99 -1.82
C VAL A 170 5.92 -1.74 -1.27
N ALA A 171 5.23 -1.19 -0.29
CA ALA A 171 4.00 -1.80 0.24
C ALA A 171 2.92 -1.92 -0.86
N SER A 172 2.78 -0.89 -1.70
CA SER A 172 1.78 -0.81 -2.78
C SER A 172 2.24 -1.40 -4.12
N LEU A 173 3.41 -2.03 -4.16
CA LEU A 173 4.04 -2.52 -5.39
C LEU A 173 3.11 -3.38 -6.28
N PRO A 174 2.35 -4.38 -5.78
CA PRO A 174 1.50 -5.18 -6.65
C PRO A 174 0.40 -4.35 -7.31
N THR A 175 -0.20 -3.40 -6.59
CA THR A 175 -1.25 -2.55 -7.14
C THR A 175 -0.67 -1.48 -8.08
N LEU A 176 0.54 -1.01 -7.82
CA LEU A 176 1.29 -0.14 -8.75
C LEU A 176 1.62 -0.86 -10.06
N LEU A 177 1.93 -2.16 -10.04
CA LEU A 177 2.09 -2.93 -11.27
C LEU A 177 0.79 -2.97 -12.08
N VAL A 178 -0.34 -3.22 -11.42
CA VAL A 178 -1.67 -3.20 -12.06
C VAL A 178 -1.99 -1.81 -12.64
N LEU A 179 -1.73 -0.74 -11.88
CA LEU A 179 -1.91 0.64 -12.33
C LEU A 179 -1.00 0.96 -13.52
N GLY A 180 0.27 0.54 -13.46
CA GLY A 180 1.23 0.71 -14.54
C GLY A 180 0.73 0.07 -15.84
N VAL A 181 0.23 -1.16 -15.79
CA VAL A 181 -0.37 -1.82 -16.96
C VAL A 181 -1.61 -1.07 -17.47
N ALA A 182 -2.45 -0.56 -16.57
CA ALA A 182 -3.64 0.20 -16.93
C ALA A 182 -3.32 1.51 -17.65
N VAL A 183 -2.23 2.19 -17.27
CA VAL A 183 -1.81 3.46 -17.86
C VAL A 183 -0.96 3.25 -19.12
N ILE A 184 -0.04 2.28 -19.13
CA ILE A 184 0.92 2.07 -20.23
C ILE A 184 0.26 1.49 -21.48
N MET A 185 -0.66 0.52 -21.33
CA MET A 185 -1.24 -0.19 -22.47
C MET A 185 -2.02 0.70 -23.45
N PRO A 186 -2.78 1.71 -22.99
CA PRO A 186 -3.37 2.74 -23.87
C PRO A 186 -2.36 3.44 -24.76
N PHE A 187 -1.18 3.83 -24.25
CA PHE A 187 -0.12 4.46 -25.04
C PHE A 187 0.44 3.53 -26.13
N ILE A 188 0.33 2.20 -25.95
CA ILE A 188 0.71 1.19 -26.95
C ILE A 188 -0.46 0.88 -27.91
N LYS A 189 -1.40 1.83 -28.09
CA LYS A 189 -2.59 1.71 -28.96
C LYS A 189 -3.51 0.54 -28.59
N ARG A 190 -3.54 0.14 -27.30
CA ARG A 190 -4.45 -0.87 -26.76
C ARG A 190 -5.35 -0.24 -25.69
N PRO A 191 -6.34 0.60 -26.09
CA PRO A 191 -7.26 1.21 -25.14
C PRO A 191 -8.09 0.14 -24.42
N HIS A 192 -8.54 0.47 -23.22
CA HIS A 192 -9.40 -0.35 -22.37
C HIS A 192 -8.81 -1.72 -21.99
N HIS A 193 -7.48 -1.86 -22.04
CA HIS A 193 -6.82 -3.12 -21.73
C HIS A 193 -7.08 -3.56 -20.30
N TYR A 194 -7.00 -2.65 -19.32
CA TYR A 194 -7.27 -2.99 -17.92
C TYR A 194 -8.66 -3.59 -17.71
N CYS A 195 -9.71 -2.89 -18.15
CA CYS A 195 -11.10 -3.33 -17.99
C CYS A 195 -11.38 -4.67 -18.68
N SER A 196 -10.67 -4.98 -19.78
CA SER A 196 -10.93 -6.16 -20.59
C SER A 196 -10.03 -7.35 -20.26
N TRP A 197 -8.79 -7.14 -19.81
CA TRP A 197 -7.78 -8.20 -19.68
C TRP A 197 -7.18 -8.35 -18.29
N VAL A 198 -7.40 -7.38 -17.39
CA VAL A 198 -6.76 -7.36 -16.06
C VAL A 198 -7.79 -7.34 -14.94
N CYS A 199 -8.85 -6.55 -15.09
CA CYS A 199 -9.84 -6.32 -14.03
C CYS A 199 -10.51 -7.64 -13.59
N PRO A 200 -10.38 -8.04 -12.30
CA PRO A 200 -11.01 -9.26 -11.78
C PRO A 200 -12.53 -9.23 -11.89
N TYR A 201 -13.14 -8.08 -11.56
CA TYR A 201 -14.59 -7.92 -11.60
C TYR A 201 -15.14 -7.93 -13.02
N GLY A 202 -14.47 -7.24 -13.96
CA GLY A 202 -14.82 -7.29 -15.38
C GLY A 202 -14.70 -8.71 -15.94
N SER A 203 -13.64 -9.44 -15.55
CA SER A 203 -13.44 -10.84 -15.94
C SER A 203 -14.54 -11.75 -15.39
N LEU A 204 -14.98 -11.52 -14.15
CA LEU A 204 -16.09 -12.25 -13.54
C LEU A 204 -17.42 -12.01 -14.28
N GLN A 205 -17.71 -10.76 -14.66
CA GLN A 205 -18.90 -10.42 -15.44
C GLN A 205 -18.87 -11.01 -16.86
N GLU A 206 -17.70 -11.07 -17.48
CA GLU A 206 -17.53 -11.68 -18.80
C GLU A 206 -17.71 -13.21 -18.73
N LEU A 207 -17.20 -13.86 -17.68
CA LEU A 207 -17.45 -15.29 -17.44
C LEU A 207 -18.94 -15.56 -17.19
N ALA A 208 -19.61 -14.73 -16.38
CA ALA A 208 -21.05 -14.84 -16.14
C ALA A 208 -21.86 -14.69 -17.43
N GLY A 209 -21.48 -13.77 -18.32
CA GLY A 209 -22.13 -13.57 -19.62
C GLY A 209 -21.89 -14.68 -20.65
N GLN A 210 -21.00 -15.63 -20.38
CA GLN A 210 -20.78 -16.82 -21.22
C GLN A 210 -21.71 -17.98 -20.85
N LEU A 211 -22.43 -17.89 -19.74
CA LEU A 211 -23.43 -18.89 -19.35
C LEU A 211 -24.61 -18.91 -20.35
N PRO A 212 -25.28 -20.07 -20.52
CA PRO A 212 -26.31 -20.29 -21.54
C PRO A 212 -27.69 -19.69 -21.17
N PHE A 213 -27.72 -18.47 -20.64
CA PHE A 213 -28.96 -17.74 -20.31
C PHE A 213 -29.50 -16.96 -21.51
N PRO A 214 -30.81 -16.63 -21.54
CA PRO A 214 -31.39 -15.83 -22.62
C PRO A 214 -30.77 -14.43 -22.63
N LYS A 215 -29.98 -14.14 -23.66
CA LYS A 215 -29.25 -12.87 -23.77
C LYS A 215 -30.16 -11.76 -24.28
N VAL A 216 -30.20 -10.64 -23.55
CA VAL A 216 -30.99 -9.47 -23.93
C VAL A 216 -30.18 -8.62 -24.91
N HIS A 217 -30.62 -8.59 -26.16
CA HIS A 217 -30.01 -7.76 -27.19
C HIS A 217 -30.38 -6.29 -26.97
N CYS A 218 -29.44 -5.53 -26.40
CA CYS A 218 -29.63 -4.10 -26.17
C CYS A 218 -29.41 -3.30 -27.46
N SER A 219 -30.31 -2.36 -27.77
CA SER A 219 -30.16 -1.47 -28.93
C SER A 219 -28.98 -0.50 -28.76
N PRO A 220 -28.41 0.06 -29.85
CA PRO A 220 -27.32 1.04 -29.76
C PRO A 220 -27.67 2.27 -28.92
N ARG A 221 -28.96 2.65 -28.87
CA ARG A 221 -29.46 3.75 -28.04
C ARG A 221 -29.29 3.45 -26.55
N VAL A 222 -29.61 2.21 -26.13
CA VAL A 222 -29.43 1.78 -24.74
C VAL A 222 -27.96 1.85 -24.34
N TYR A 223 -27.04 1.36 -25.16
CA TYR A 223 -25.60 1.46 -24.88
C TYR A 223 -25.11 2.91 -24.76
N LYS A 224 -25.64 3.82 -25.60
CA LYS A 224 -25.33 5.25 -25.50
C LYS A 224 -25.85 5.85 -24.20
N THR A 225 -27.05 5.46 -23.76
CA THR A 225 -27.62 5.87 -22.47
C THR A 225 -26.81 5.31 -21.29
N MET A 226 -26.41 4.03 -21.32
CA MET A 226 -25.56 3.44 -20.28
C MET A 226 -24.24 4.20 -20.13
N SER A 227 -23.61 4.57 -21.26
CA SER A 227 -22.38 5.37 -21.26
C SER A 227 -22.60 6.77 -20.69
N ARG A 228 -23.75 7.41 -20.97
CA ARG A 228 -24.14 8.69 -20.34
C ARG A 228 -24.34 8.56 -18.84
N ILE A 229 -25.06 7.53 -18.40
CA ILE A 229 -25.25 7.24 -16.98
C ILE A 229 -23.88 7.09 -16.30
N ARG A 230 -22.96 6.35 -16.92
CA ARG A 230 -21.62 6.12 -16.37
C ARG A 230 -20.84 7.41 -16.16
N ILE A 231 -20.85 8.34 -17.13
CA ILE A 231 -20.18 9.63 -16.99
C ILE A 231 -20.89 10.54 -15.98
N THR A 232 -22.22 10.51 -15.91
CA THR A 232 -23.00 11.27 -14.92
C THR A 232 -22.71 10.78 -13.50
N VAL A 233 -22.70 9.46 -13.26
CA VAL A 233 -22.35 8.88 -11.96
C VAL A 233 -20.93 9.27 -11.56
N PHE A 234 -19.96 9.19 -12.48
CA PHE A 234 -18.60 9.64 -12.22
C PHE A 234 -18.54 11.14 -11.85
N ALA A 235 -19.24 12.00 -12.60
CA ALA A 235 -19.29 13.43 -12.32
C ALA A 235 -19.92 13.76 -10.96
N ILE A 236 -21.00 13.05 -10.58
CA ILE A 236 -21.62 13.18 -9.25
C ILE A 236 -20.64 12.76 -8.16
N ILE A 237 -19.95 11.63 -8.30
CA ILE A 237 -18.95 11.18 -7.32
C ILE A 237 -17.82 12.21 -7.19
N MET A 238 -17.33 12.77 -8.30
CA MET A 238 -16.30 13.82 -8.27
C MET A 238 -16.79 15.10 -7.58
N LEU A 239 -18.04 15.51 -7.85
CA LEU A 239 -18.67 16.66 -7.19
C LEU A 239 -18.80 16.44 -5.68
N LEU A 240 -19.26 15.27 -5.25
CA LEU A 240 -19.40 14.91 -3.84
C LEU A 240 -18.04 14.86 -3.12
N LEU A 241 -17.00 14.36 -3.80
CA LEU A 241 -15.64 14.38 -3.25
C LEU A 241 -15.11 15.81 -3.10
N TRP A 242 -15.49 16.73 -3.99
CA TRP A 242 -15.07 18.13 -3.91
C TRP A 242 -15.80 18.88 -2.79
N THR A 243 -17.10 18.70 -2.63
CA THR A 243 -17.87 19.43 -1.60
C THR A 243 -17.61 18.97 -0.18
N ALA A 244 -16.84 17.87 0.02
CA ALA A 244 -16.50 17.26 1.31
C ALA A 244 -17.70 17.00 2.25
N PHE A 245 -18.92 17.09 1.71
CA PHE A 245 -20.18 17.11 2.47
C PHE A 245 -20.64 15.71 2.83
N TRP A 246 -20.28 14.72 2.00
CA TRP A 246 -20.56 13.31 2.24
C TRP A 246 -19.25 12.63 2.57
N ASP A 247 -19.00 12.50 3.86
CA ASP A 247 -17.90 11.74 4.43
C ASP A 247 -17.73 10.41 3.69
N ILE A 248 -16.56 10.24 3.05
CA ILE A 248 -15.70 9.06 2.74
C ILE A 248 -16.37 7.70 2.40
N GLN A 249 -17.54 7.40 2.94
CA GLN A 249 -18.25 6.13 2.90
C GLN A 249 -18.87 5.80 1.55
N VAL A 250 -19.28 6.78 0.73
CA VAL A 250 -19.91 6.51 -0.59
C VAL A 250 -18.97 5.73 -1.51
N LEU A 251 -17.67 6.01 -1.43
CA LEU A 251 -16.64 5.36 -2.24
C LEU A 251 -16.28 3.95 -1.75
N ASN A 252 -16.66 3.60 -0.52
CA ASN A 252 -16.44 2.26 0.03
C ASN A 252 -17.45 1.24 -0.54
N TYR A 253 -18.51 1.70 -1.22
CA TYR A 253 -19.52 0.85 -1.87
C TYR A 253 -19.15 0.47 -3.30
N GLU A 254 -17.87 0.24 -3.58
CA GLU A 254 -17.42 -0.29 -4.87
C GLU A 254 -17.48 -1.83 -4.87
N PRO A 255 -18.18 -2.49 -5.83
CA PRO A 255 -18.28 -3.95 -5.91
C PRO A 255 -16.94 -4.69 -5.98
N PHE A 256 -15.84 -3.99 -6.29
CA PHE A 256 -14.50 -4.57 -6.32
C PHE A 256 -14.06 -5.10 -4.94
N SER A 257 -14.50 -4.47 -3.85
CA SER A 257 -14.13 -4.91 -2.50
C SER A 257 -14.75 -6.26 -2.13
N ALA A 258 -15.78 -6.73 -2.86
CA ALA A 258 -16.40 -8.03 -2.64
C ALA A 258 -15.45 -9.22 -2.82
N PHE A 259 -14.32 -9.06 -3.53
CA PHE A 259 -13.28 -10.09 -3.60
C PHE A 259 -12.57 -10.33 -2.26
N MET A 260 -12.59 -9.35 -1.35
CA MET A 260 -12.10 -9.49 0.02
C MET A 260 -13.21 -10.00 0.92
N VAL A 261 -13.66 -11.24 0.71
CA VAL A 261 -14.87 -11.84 1.33
C VAL A 261 -14.90 -11.70 2.86
N ASN A 262 -13.74 -11.78 3.52
CA ASN A 262 -13.65 -11.68 4.98
C ASN A 262 -13.76 -10.24 5.52
N SER A 263 -13.54 -9.23 4.66
CA SER A 263 -13.48 -7.82 5.05
C SER A 263 -14.56 -6.96 4.38
N ALA A 264 -15.25 -7.49 3.36
CA ALA A 264 -16.25 -6.77 2.59
C ALA A 264 -17.55 -6.59 3.38
N ALA A 265 -18.13 -5.39 3.32
CA ALA A 265 -19.44 -5.15 3.92
C ALA A 265 -20.52 -6.02 3.22
N PRO A 266 -21.49 -6.60 3.97
CA PRO A 266 -22.50 -7.49 3.40
C PRO A 266 -23.29 -6.86 2.24
N ILE A 267 -23.61 -5.57 2.36
CA ILE A 267 -24.31 -4.81 1.32
C ILE A 267 -23.51 -4.72 0.01
N VAL A 268 -22.19 -4.64 0.07
CA VAL A 268 -21.33 -4.62 -1.13
C VAL A 268 -21.27 -6.00 -1.78
N MET A 269 -21.27 -7.06 -0.99
CA MET A 269 -21.36 -8.43 -1.52
C MET A 269 -22.70 -8.68 -2.24
N VAL A 270 -23.82 -8.23 -1.64
CA VAL A 270 -25.14 -8.31 -2.28
C VAL A 270 -25.16 -7.52 -3.59
N LEU A 271 -24.65 -6.27 -3.56
CA LEU A 271 -24.56 -5.43 -4.76
C LEU A 271 -23.73 -6.09 -5.87
N ALA A 272 -22.55 -6.63 -5.52
CA ALA A 272 -21.68 -7.35 -6.45
C ALA A 272 -22.38 -8.58 -7.05
N CYS A 273 -23.05 -9.38 -6.20
CA CYS A 273 -23.81 -10.56 -6.64
C CYS A 273 -24.94 -10.17 -7.61
N VAL A 274 -25.72 -9.15 -7.29
CA VAL A 274 -26.80 -8.64 -8.15
C VAL A 274 -26.28 -8.27 -9.54
N PHE A 275 -25.16 -7.55 -9.62
CA PHE A 275 -24.58 -7.17 -10.91
C PHE A 275 -23.90 -8.32 -11.66
N VAL A 276 -23.39 -9.32 -10.97
CA VAL A 276 -22.88 -10.55 -11.60
C VAL A 276 -24.04 -11.35 -12.20
N VAL A 277 -25.14 -11.54 -11.45
CA VAL A 277 -26.36 -12.19 -11.96
C VAL A 277 -26.96 -11.41 -13.13
N ALA A 278 -27.04 -10.08 -13.03
CA ALA A 278 -27.47 -9.24 -14.16
C ALA A 278 -26.57 -9.40 -15.39
N SER A 279 -25.27 -9.67 -15.18
CA SER A 279 -24.31 -9.88 -16.27
C SER A 279 -24.52 -11.19 -17.04
N CYS A 280 -25.25 -12.16 -16.49
CA CYS A 280 -25.70 -13.35 -17.22
C CYS A 280 -26.64 -13.00 -18.38
N PHE A 281 -27.45 -11.94 -18.24
CA PHE A 281 -28.41 -11.51 -19.27
C PHE A 281 -27.85 -10.43 -20.20
N VAL A 282 -27.13 -9.46 -19.63
CA VAL A 282 -26.51 -8.33 -20.35
C VAL A 282 -25.02 -8.28 -19.99
N PRO A 283 -24.10 -8.64 -20.90
CA PRO A 283 -22.69 -8.71 -20.56
C PRO A 283 -22.11 -7.37 -20.07
N ASN A 284 -21.41 -7.41 -18.94
CA ASN A 284 -20.67 -6.30 -18.32
C ASN A 284 -21.54 -5.09 -17.92
N VAL A 285 -22.71 -5.33 -17.30
CA VAL A 285 -23.67 -4.26 -16.91
C VAL A 285 -22.99 -3.18 -16.07
N TRP A 286 -22.30 -3.58 -15.01
CA TRP A 286 -21.64 -2.64 -14.09
C TRP A 286 -20.57 -1.81 -14.80
N CYS A 287 -19.66 -2.47 -15.53
CA CYS A 287 -18.58 -1.80 -16.26
C CYS A 287 -19.09 -0.83 -17.34
N LYS A 288 -20.26 -1.10 -17.93
CA LYS A 288 -20.88 -0.24 -18.95
C LYS A 288 -21.74 0.89 -18.37
N CYS A 289 -22.39 0.69 -17.23
CA CYS A 289 -23.34 1.65 -16.65
C CYS A 289 -22.82 2.49 -15.49
N LEU A 290 -22.10 1.89 -14.54
CA LEU A 290 -21.95 2.45 -13.19
C LEU A 290 -20.49 2.51 -12.72
N CYS A 291 -19.58 1.78 -13.35
CA CYS A 291 -18.18 1.71 -12.93
C CYS A 291 -17.46 3.07 -13.08
N PRO A 292 -17.12 3.74 -11.96
CA PRO A 292 -16.49 5.06 -12.02
C PRO A 292 -15.00 4.96 -12.37
N MET A 293 -14.31 3.91 -11.89
CA MET A 293 -12.93 3.60 -12.28
C MET A 293 -12.77 3.36 -13.79
N GLY A 294 -13.70 2.64 -14.40
CA GLY A 294 -13.69 2.40 -15.84
C GLY A 294 -13.91 3.68 -16.63
N GLN A 295 -14.69 4.63 -16.10
CA GLN A 295 -14.87 5.94 -16.71
C GLN A 295 -13.63 6.83 -16.56
N LEU A 296 -12.98 6.82 -15.39
CA LEU A 296 -11.72 7.53 -15.16
C LEU A 296 -10.65 7.08 -16.16
N LEU A 297 -10.46 5.77 -16.31
CA LEU A 297 -9.50 5.22 -17.27
C LEU A 297 -9.87 5.61 -18.70
N ASN A 298 -11.14 5.46 -19.10
CA ASN A 298 -11.60 5.86 -20.43
C ASN A 298 -11.37 7.37 -20.74
N LEU A 299 -11.39 8.23 -19.72
CA LEU A 299 -11.04 9.65 -19.89
C LEU A 299 -9.53 9.85 -20.02
N SER A 300 -8.70 9.07 -19.31
CA SER A 300 -7.23 9.14 -19.41
C SER A 300 -6.66 8.61 -20.73
N GLU A 301 -7.44 7.79 -21.44
CA GLU A 301 -7.03 7.16 -22.71
C GLU A 301 -7.33 8.01 -23.95
N LYS A 302 -8.01 9.16 -23.78
CA LYS A 302 -8.37 10.09 -24.84
C LYS A 302 -7.37 11.23 -24.95
#